data_AF-A0A957JMF9-F1
#
_entry.id   AF-A0A957JMF9-F1
#
_cell.length_a   1.000
_cell.length_b   1.000
_cell.length_c   1.000
_cell.angle_alpha   90.00
_cell.angle_beta   90.00
_cell.angle_gamma   90.00
#
_symmetry.space_group_name_H-M   'P 1'
#
loop_
_entity.id
_entity.type
_entity.pdbx_description
1 polymer ?
#
loop_
_entity_poly.entity_id
_entity_poly.type
_entity_poly.pdbx_seq_one_letter_code
_entity_poly.pdbx_strand_id
1 'polypeptide(L)'
;MDLGLKGKRAVVLAASRGLGYACAMGLAQEGCDLVICSRSQERAEAAAEKIRGATGVRVTAVSADVSQKAELENVVATCVEQYGGVDIVVHNAGGPPAGGFEATAEPSWYKAFEQNLMSFVWLSHAAIPHMKAGGYGRIIAITSSSIKQPIPNLVLSNAMRTGVLGTAKTMASELAPHGILVNVVAPGTIATERIDELNQANASKSGKTVDEVRQATINRIPLGRLGRPDE
;
A
#
# COMPACT_ATOMS: atom_id res chain seq x y z
N MET A 1 6.76 9.80 21.51
CA MET A 1 5.48 9.15 21.87
C MET A 1 5.76 7.65 21.84
N ASP A 2 5.31 6.88 22.83
CA ASP A 2 5.42 5.42 22.77
C ASP A 2 4.15 4.87 22.12
N LEU A 3 4.28 4.24 20.95
CA LEU A 3 3.14 3.67 20.20
C LEU A 3 2.79 2.24 20.63
N GLY A 4 3.58 1.60 21.50
CA GLY A 4 3.34 0.25 21.98
C GLY A 4 3.49 -0.83 20.89
N LEU A 5 4.31 -0.56 19.87
CA LEU A 5 4.49 -1.44 18.71
C LEU A 5 5.71 -2.38 18.80
N LYS A 6 6.57 -2.20 19.80
CA LYS A 6 7.77 -3.04 19.97
C LYS A 6 7.41 -4.52 20.02
N GLY A 7 8.04 -5.31 19.15
CA GLY A 7 7.82 -6.75 19.01
C GLY A 7 6.53 -7.15 18.29
N LYS A 8 5.76 -6.20 17.76
CA LYS A 8 4.62 -6.51 16.87
C LYS A 8 5.13 -6.99 15.51
N ARG A 9 4.31 -7.77 14.83
CA ARG A 9 4.64 -8.46 13.58
C ARG A 9 3.82 -7.89 12.46
N ALA A 10 4.48 -7.29 11.48
CA ALA A 10 3.84 -6.51 10.45
C ALA A 10 4.11 -7.06 9.05
N VAL A 11 3.10 -7.08 8.20
CA VAL A 11 3.21 -7.36 6.77
C VAL A 11 2.97 -6.07 6.00
N VAL A 12 3.92 -5.66 5.15
CA VAL A 12 3.77 -4.45 4.32
C VAL A 12 3.94 -4.81 2.85
N LEU A 13 2.86 -4.68 2.09
CA LEU A 13 2.85 -5.00 0.67
C LEU A 13 3.50 -3.88 -0.17
N ALA A 14 4.07 -4.26 -1.32
CA ALA A 14 4.66 -3.34 -2.29
C ALA A 14 5.61 -2.30 -1.64
N ALA A 15 6.53 -2.79 -0.80
CA ALA A 15 7.30 -1.98 0.14
C ALA A 15 8.79 -1.85 -0.20
N SER A 16 9.18 -2.14 -1.44
CA SER A 16 10.57 -1.92 -1.88
C SER A 16 10.90 -0.45 -2.19
N ARG A 17 9.89 0.41 -2.35
CA ARG A 17 10.04 1.87 -2.56
C ARG A 17 8.77 2.64 -2.19
N GLY A 18 8.84 3.98 -2.26
CA GLY A 18 7.69 4.88 -2.08
C GLY A 18 6.98 4.70 -0.73
N LEU A 19 5.65 4.84 -0.74
CA LEU A 19 4.81 4.81 0.47
C LEU A 19 4.91 3.49 1.25
N GLY A 20 4.94 2.35 0.55
CA GLY A 20 5.08 1.05 1.22
C GLY A 20 6.40 0.95 1.99
N TYR A 21 7.51 1.39 1.38
CA TYR A 21 8.81 1.43 2.05
C TYR A 21 8.81 2.36 3.26
N ALA A 22 8.22 3.56 3.14
CA ALA A 22 8.14 4.51 4.23
C ALA A 22 7.32 3.96 5.41
N CYS A 23 6.18 3.30 5.13
CA CYS A 23 5.40 2.61 6.18
C CYS A 23 6.20 1.49 6.85
N ALA A 24 6.93 0.67 6.07
CA ALA A 24 7.77 -0.38 6.64
C ALA A 24 8.88 0.19 7.52
N MET A 25 9.56 1.25 7.07
CA MET A 25 10.59 1.93 7.87
C MET A 25 10.01 2.51 9.16
N GLY A 26 8.88 3.21 9.11
CA GLY A 26 8.23 3.76 10.31
C GLY A 26 7.85 2.67 11.32
N LEU A 27 7.26 1.55 10.86
CA LEU A 27 6.95 0.40 11.72
C LEU A 27 8.22 -0.22 12.33
N ALA A 28 9.30 -0.31 11.56
CA ALA A 28 10.58 -0.84 12.02
C ALA A 28 11.21 0.06 13.11
N GLN A 29 11.13 1.38 12.94
CA GLN A 29 11.65 2.36 13.91
C GLN A 29 10.92 2.27 15.24
N GLU A 30 9.65 1.86 15.23
CA GLU A 30 8.85 1.58 16.43
C GLU A 30 9.05 0.15 16.98
N GLY A 31 9.96 -0.62 16.39
CA GLY A 31 10.37 -1.94 16.88
C GLY A 31 9.53 -3.11 16.37
N CYS A 32 8.80 -2.97 15.25
CA CYS A 32 8.11 -4.10 14.64
C CYS A 32 9.09 -5.01 13.87
N ASP A 33 8.87 -6.32 13.95
CA ASP A 33 9.43 -7.27 12.99
C ASP A 33 8.54 -7.29 11.73
N LEU A 34 9.16 -7.41 10.55
CA LEU A 34 8.50 -7.12 9.29
C LEU A 34 8.65 -8.22 8.26
N VAL A 35 7.55 -8.57 7.58
CA VAL A 35 7.62 -9.15 6.24
C VAL A 35 7.27 -8.07 5.23
N ILE A 36 8.17 -7.83 4.29
CA ILE A 36 7.92 -6.91 3.17
C ILE A 36 7.91 -7.66 1.86
N CYS A 37 7.12 -7.20 0.89
CA CYS A 37 7.12 -7.82 -0.43
C CYS A 37 7.21 -6.83 -1.58
N SER A 38 7.73 -7.33 -2.70
CA SER A 38 7.65 -6.67 -4.00
C SER A 38 7.76 -7.72 -5.11
N ARG A 39 7.40 -7.39 -6.35
CA ARG A 39 7.52 -8.34 -7.49
C ARG A 39 8.95 -8.75 -7.82
N SER A 40 9.96 -8.06 -7.28
CA SER A 40 11.37 -8.35 -7.51
C SER A 40 12.00 -8.70 -6.17
N GLN A 41 12.51 -9.93 -6.04
CA GLN A 41 13.21 -10.38 -4.85
C GLN A 41 14.37 -9.44 -4.52
N GLU A 42 15.18 -9.10 -5.52
CA GLU A 42 16.33 -8.21 -5.37
C GLU A 42 15.95 -6.86 -4.76
N ARG A 43 14.90 -6.20 -5.28
CA ARG A 43 14.44 -4.91 -4.74
C ARG A 43 13.83 -5.05 -3.35
N ALA A 44 13.14 -6.16 -3.06
CA ALA A 44 12.60 -6.41 -1.74
C ALA A 44 13.74 -6.61 -0.73
N GLU A 45 14.77 -7.39 -1.08
CA GLU A 45 15.93 -7.65 -0.23
C GLU A 45 16.74 -6.38 0.02
N ALA A 46 17.00 -5.59 -1.02
CA ALA A 46 17.71 -4.32 -0.88
C ALA A 46 16.98 -3.33 0.04
N ALA A 47 15.64 -3.32 0.02
CA ALA A 47 14.84 -2.53 0.95
C ALA A 47 14.90 -3.09 2.38
N ALA A 48 14.84 -4.41 2.54
CA ALA A 48 14.91 -5.07 3.83
C ALA A 48 16.27 -4.86 4.51
N GLU A 49 17.38 -4.96 3.77
CA GLU A 49 18.73 -4.67 4.28
C GLU A 49 18.84 -3.24 4.82
N LYS A 50 18.31 -2.26 4.08
CA LYS A 50 18.30 -0.86 4.54
C LYS A 50 17.53 -0.69 5.85
N ILE A 51 16.38 -1.36 5.98
CA ILE A 51 15.57 -1.31 7.20
C ILE A 51 16.31 -1.97 8.36
N ARG A 52 16.84 -3.19 8.16
CA ARG A 52 17.62 -3.92 9.18
C ARG A 52 18.82 -3.10 9.66
N GLY A 53 19.59 -2.53 8.73
CA GLY A 53 20.75 -1.71 9.07
C GLY A 53 20.40 -0.43 9.84
N ALA A 54 19.21 0.13 9.62
CA ALA A 54 18.79 1.36 10.29
C ALA A 54 18.15 1.13 11.67
N THR A 55 17.49 -0.01 11.89
CA THR A 55 16.65 -0.22 13.10
C THR A 55 17.02 -1.44 13.93
N GLY A 56 17.75 -2.41 13.37
CA GLY A 56 18.14 -3.65 14.04
C GLY A 56 17.01 -4.67 14.26
N VAL A 57 15.79 -4.41 13.78
CA VAL A 57 14.67 -5.36 13.83
C VAL A 57 14.82 -6.45 12.78
N ARG A 58 14.04 -7.54 12.91
CA ARG A 58 14.01 -8.60 11.88
C ARG A 58 13.14 -8.13 10.72
N VAL A 59 13.65 -8.33 9.50
CA VAL A 59 12.90 -8.06 8.27
C VAL A 59 13.11 -9.21 7.32
N THR A 60 12.03 -9.81 6.81
CA THR A 60 12.06 -10.86 5.78
C THR A 60 11.49 -10.29 4.48
N ALA A 61 12.23 -10.43 3.38
CA ALA A 61 11.82 -9.97 2.06
C ALA A 61 11.26 -11.13 1.23
N VAL A 62 10.09 -10.93 0.64
CA VAL A 62 9.40 -11.93 -0.19
C VAL A 62 9.11 -11.38 -1.58
N SER A 63 9.43 -12.13 -2.61
CA SER A 63 8.96 -11.85 -3.97
C SER A 63 7.48 -12.22 -4.07
N ALA A 64 6.65 -11.22 -4.35
CA ALA A 64 5.22 -11.44 -4.55
C ALA A 64 4.61 -10.43 -5.53
N ASP A 65 3.78 -10.93 -6.44
CA ASP A 65 2.78 -10.14 -7.15
C ASP A 65 1.46 -10.15 -6.37
N VAL A 66 1.04 -8.96 -5.94
CA VAL A 66 -0.18 -8.77 -5.16
C VAL A 66 -1.45 -9.11 -5.95
N SER A 67 -1.39 -9.21 -7.28
CA SER A 67 -2.51 -9.69 -8.08
C SER A 67 -2.66 -11.21 -8.07
N GLN A 68 -1.74 -11.96 -7.43
CA GLN A 68 -1.77 -13.41 -7.31
C GLN A 68 -2.15 -13.80 -5.88
N LYS A 69 -3.34 -14.40 -5.71
CA LYS A 69 -3.87 -14.78 -4.40
C LYS A 69 -2.89 -15.66 -3.60
N ALA A 70 -2.35 -16.70 -4.23
CA ALA A 70 -1.46 -17.66 -3.58
C ALA A 70 -0.16 -17.00 -3.09
N GLU A 71 0.36 -16.01 -3.82
CA GLU A 71 1.58 -15.29 -3.43
C GLU A 71 1.32 -14.40 -2.21
N LEU A 72 0.14 -13.76 -2.12
CA LEU A 72 -0.24 -12.99 -0.93
C LEU A 72 -0.45 -13.87 0.30
N GLU A 73 -1.09 -15.03 0.13
CA GLU A 73 -1.23 -16.02 1.21
C GLU A 73 0.15 -16.47 1.70
N ASN A 74 1.10 -16.69 0.78
CA ASN A 74 2.47 -17.03 1.12
C ASN A 74 3.19 -15.91 1.90
N VAL A 75 3.00 -14.64 1.55
CA VAL A 75 3.58 -13.50 2.30
C VAL A 75 3.11 -13.49 3.76
N VAL A 76 1.81 -13.73 4.00
CA VAL A 76 1.26 -13.81 5.35
C VAL A 76 1.77 -15.05 6.08
N ALA A 77 1.78 -16.21 5.42
CA ALA A 77 2.31 -17.46 5.97
C ALA A 77 3.78 -17.33 6.38
N THR A 78 4.60 -16.63 5.58
CA THR A 78 6.01 -16.35 5.90
C THR A 78 6.12 -15.55 7.21
N CYS A 79 5.25 -14.58 7.44
CA CYS A 79 5.25 -13.81 8.69
C CYS A 79 4.91 -14.70 9.90
N VAL A 80 3.93 -15.60 9.73
CA VAL A 80 3.56 -16.57 10.76
C VAL A 80 4.69 -17.55 11.05
N GLU A 81 5.35 -18.08 10.03
CA GLU A 81 6.46 -19.02 10.18
C GLU A 81 7.67 -18.38 10.86
N GLN A 82 8.05 -17.17 10.44
CA GLN A 82 9.24 -16.49 10.94
C GLN A 82 9.03 -15.87 12.32
N TYR A 83 7.82 -15.35 12.58
CA TYR A 83 7.55 -14.48 13.73
C TYR A 83 6.38 -14.95 14.62
N GLY A 84 5.75 -16.08 14.30
CA GLY A 84 4.72 -16.71 15.14
C GLY A 84 3.34 -16.07 15.07
N GLY A 85 3.09 -15.19 14.10
CA GLY A 85 1.76 -14.60 13.85
C GLY A 85 1.82 -13.25 13.12
N VAL A 86 0.66 -12.58 13.03
CA VAL A 86 0.51 -11.29 12.33
C VAL A 86 -0.36 -10.35 13.16
N ASP A 87 0.15 -9.15 13.43
CA ASP A 87 -0.51 -8.11 14.21
C ASP A 87 -0.96 -6.93 13.35
N ILE A 88 -0.20 -6.63 12.30
CA ILE A 88 -0.40 -5.46 11.45
C ILE A 88 -0.27 -5.88 9.99
N VAL A 89 -1.19 -5.43 9.14
CA VAL A 89 -1.02 -5.49 7.70
C VAL A 89 -1.24 -4.13 7.07
N VAL A 90 -0.34 -3.76 6.15
CA VAL A 90 -0.43 -2.56 5.33
C VAL A 90 -0.64 -3.01 3.89
N HIS A 91 -1.88 -2.89 3.42
CA HIS A 91 -2.23 -3.12 2.03
C HIS A 91 -1.76 -1.93 1.19
N ASN A 92 -0.94 -2.23 0.21
CA ASN A 92 -0.47 -1.29 -0.78
C ASN A 92 -0.18 -2.03 -2.09
N ALA A 93 -0.41 -1.36 -3.21
CA ALA A 93 -0.21 -1.91 -4.54
C ALA A 93 0.11 -0.78 -5.52
N GLY A 94 0.74 -1.14 -6.64
CA GLY A 94 0.86 -0.23 -7.77
C GLY A 94 -0.50 0.33 -8.20
N GLY A 95 -0.50 1.54 -8.75
CA GLY A 95 -1.70 2.09 -9.39
C GLY A 95 -2.01 1.36 -10.71
N PRO A 96 -3.29 1.18 -11.05
CA PRO A 96 -3.67 0.66 -12.37
C PRO A 96 -3.27 1.68 -13.46
N PRO A 97 -3.25 1.27 -14.74
CA PRO A 97 -3.03 2.18 -15.86
C PRO A 97 -4.01 3.37 -15.85
N ALA A 98 -3.55 4.53 -16.33
CA ALA A 98 -4.42 5.70 -16.52
C ALA A 98 -5.28 5.54 -17.78
N GLY A 99 -6.53 6.00 -17.71
CA GLY A 99 -7.50 5.93 -18.80
C GLY A 99 -8.86 6.53 -18.42
N GLY A 100 -9.56 7.05 -19.43
CA GLY A 100 -10.98 7.40 -19.36
C GLY A 100 -11.87 6.16 -19.50
N PHE A 101 -13.17 6.30 -19.22
CA PHE A 101 -14.11 5.17 -19.24
C PHE A 101 -14.18 4.47 -20.60
N GLU A 102 -14.48 5.20 -21.68
CA GLU A 102 -14.64 4.63 -23.04
C GLU A 102 -13.34 4.03 -23.60
N ALA A 103 -12.19 4.60 -23.24
CA ALA A 103 -10.89 4.16 -23.74
C ALA A 103 -10.30 2.96 -22.97
N THR A 104 -10.89 2.59 -21.83
CA THR A 104 -10.34 1.52 -20.97
C THR A 104 -10.93 0.17 -21.38
N ALA A 105 -10.08 -0.68 -21.98
CA ALA A 105 -10.47 -2.02 -22.38
C ALA A 105 -10.87 -2.91 -21.19
N GLU A 106 -11.87 -3.77 -21.38
CA GLU A 106 -12.41 -4.69 -20.37
C GLU A 106 -11.34 -5.51 -19.62
N PRO A 107 -10.32 -6.11 -20.27
CA PRO A 107 -9.29 -6.87 -19.55
C PRO A 107 -8.51 -6.06 -18.50
N SER A 108 -8.45 -4.73 -18.67
CA SER A 108 -7.79 -3.85 -17.70
C SER A 108 -8.60 -3.70 -16.41
N TRP A 109 -9.92 -3.87 -16.48
CA TRP A 109 -10.80 -3.85 -15.31
C TRP A 109 -10.56 -5.05 -14.40
N TYR A 110 -10.48 -6.26 -14.95
CA TYR A 110 -10.19 -7.46 -14.15
C TYR A 110 -8.80 -7.39 -13.50
N LYS A 111 -7.79 -6.95 -14.24
CA LYS A 111 -6.44 -6.76 -13.69
C LYS A 111 -6.43 -5.74 -12.54
N ALA A 112 -7.11 -4.61 -12.69
CA ALA A 112 -7.21 -3.61 -11.64
C ALA A 112 -8.02 -4.12 -10.43
N PHE A 113 -9.07 -4.91 -10.68
CA PHE A 113 -9.86 -5.55 -9.64
C PHE A 113 -9.00 -6.50 -8.80
N GLU A 114 -8.23 -7.38 -9.43
CA GLU A 114 -7.30 -8.29 -8.76
C GLU A 114 -6.23 -7.52 -7.99
N GLN A 115 -5.53 -6.61 -8.67
CA GLN A 115 -4.37 -5.91 -8.13
C GLN A 115 -4.72 -4.96 -6.97
N ASN A 116 -5.88 -4.28 -7.00
CA ASN A 116 -6.20 -3.22 -6.04
C ASN A 116 -7.31 -3.58 -5.05
N LEU A 117 -8.35 -4.27 -5.48
CA LEU A 117 -9.49 -4.60 -4.60
C LEU A 117 -9.33 -6.01 -4.01
N MET A 118 -9.20 -7.04 -4.85
CA MET A 118 -9.12 -8.40 -4.34
C MET A 118 -7.83 -8.66 -3.57
N SER A 119 -6.72 -8.03 -3.91
CA SER A 119 -5.50 -8.08 -3.10
C SER A 119 -5.72 -7.60 -1.65
N PHE A 120 -6.60 -6.62 -1.42
CA PHE A 120 -6.98 -6.19 -0.07
C PHE A 120 -7.81 -7.27 0.64
N VAL A 121 -8.76 -7.86 -0.09
CA VAL A 121 -9.62 -8.95 0.40
C VAL A 121 -8.79 -10.18 0.77
N TRP A 122 -7.89 -10.63 -0.11
CA TRP A 122 -7.02 -11.79 0.10
C TRP A 122 -6.06 -11.59 1.27
N LEU A 123 -5.38 -10.43 1.33
CA LEU A 123 -4.52 -10.09 2.47
C LEU A 123 -5.28 -10.13 3.79
N SER A 124 -6.47 -9.52 3.82
CA SER A 124 -7.30 -9.45 5.02
C SER A 124 -7.77 -10.83 5.45
N HIS A 125 -8.27 -11.66 4.53
CA HIS A 125 -8.67 -13.03 4.84
C HIS A 125 -7.53 -13.88 5.39
N ALA A 126 -6.32 -13.73 4.84
CA ALA A 126 -5.16 -14.46 5.32
C ALA A 126 -4.73 -13.99 6.73
N ALA A 127 -4.80 -12.70 7.02
CA ALA A 127 -4.31 -12.13 8.28
C ALA A 127 -5.30 -12.25 9.46
N ILE A 128 -6.61 -12.11 9.21
CA ILE A 128 -7.64 -12.03 10.25
C ILE A 128 -7.62 -13.22 11.23
N PRO A 129 -7.49 -14.50 10.81
CA PRO A 129 -7.44 -15.62 11.75
C PRO A 129 -6.33 -15.47 12.79
N HIS A 130 -5.14 -15.01 12.37
CA HIS A 130 -4.00 -14.79 13.27
C HIS A 130 -4.22 -13.60 14.20
N MET A 131 -4.81 -12.52 13.70
CA MET A 131 -5.16 -11.35 14.52
C MET A 131 -6.22 -11.69 15.58
N LYS A 132 -7.23 -12.49 15.21
CA LYS A 132 -8.26 -12.96 16.16
C LYS A 132 -7.64 -13.86 17.23
N ALA A 133 -6.77 -14.78 16.84
CA ALA A 133 -6.06 -15.64 17.79
C ALA A 133 -5.15 -14.84 18.76
N GLY A 134 -4.54 -13.76 18.26
CA GLY A 134 -3.72 -12.86 19.07
C GLY A 134 -4.48 -11.79 19.87
N GLY A 135 -5.78 -11.63 19.65
CA GLY A 135 -6.61 -10.58 20.29
C GLY A 135 -6.23 -9.14 19.90
N TYR A 136 -5.45 -8.97 18.83
CA TYR A 136 -4.96 -7.67 18.36
C TYR A 136 -4.81 -7.69 16.83
N GLY A 137 -5.29 -6.64 16.17
CA GLY A 137 -5.06 -6.48 14.73
C GLY A 137 -5.14 -5.05 14.25
N ARG A 138 -4.29 -4.67 13.30
CA ARG A 138 -4.37 -3.39 12.58
C ARG A 138 -4.30 -3.67 11.08
N ILE A 139 -5.34 -3.26 10.35
CA ILE A 139 -5.39 -3.37 8.90
C ILE A 139 -5.44 -1.94 8.36
N ILE A 140 -4.43 -1.56 7.58
CA ILE A 140 -4.34 -0.24 6.96
C ILE A 140 -4.29 -0.43 5.45
N ALA A 141 -5.20 0.22 4.71
CA ALA A 141 -5.15 0.24 3.25
C ALA A 141 -4.70 1.59 2.72
N ILE A 142 -3.62 1.60 1.93
CA ILE A 142 -3.17 2.78 1.20
C ILE A 142 -3.97 2.85 -0.11
N THR A 143 -4.85 3.85 -0.18
CA THR A 143 -5.72 4.07 -1.33
C THR A 143 -5.26 5.29 -2.13
N SER A 144 -6.07 6.34 -2.18
CA SER A 144 -5.88 7.54 -2.99
C SER A 144 -6.95 8.55 -2.59
N SER A 145 -6.65 9.84 -2.69
CA SER A 145 -7.64 10.92 -2.58
C SER A 145 -8.82 10.73 -3.56
N SER A 146 -8.63 9.93 -4.62
CA SER A 146 -9.66 9.58 -5.58
C SER A 146 -10.90 8.90 -4.99
N ILE A 147 -10.79 8.28 -3.81
CA ILE A 147 -11.97 7.69 -3.12
C ILE A 147 -12.92 8.76 -2.56
N LYS A 148 -12.46 10.02 -2.47
CA LYS A 148 -13.25 11.18 -2.04
C LYS A 148 -13.65 12.04 -3.22
N GLN A 149 -12.67 12.37 -4.07
CA GLN A 149 -12.90 13.14 -5.28
C GLN A 149 -12.30 12.38 -6.47
N PRO A 150 -13.12 11.71 -7.30
CA PRO A 150 -12.64 11.00 -8.48
C PRO A 150 -11.72 11.86 -9.33
N ILE A 151 -10.59 11.29 -9.74
CA ILE A 151 -9.59 12.00 -10.53
C ILE A 151 -9.87 11.71 -12.01
N PRO A 152 -9.94 12.75 -12.87
CA PRO A 152 -10.09 12.56 -14.31
C PRO A 152 -9.01 11.63 -14.87
N ASN A 153 -9.38 10.81 -15.87
CA ASN A 153 -8.48 9.87 -16.52
C ASN A 153 -7.89 8.76 -15.61
N LEU A 154 -8.49 8.50 -14.45
CA LEU A 154 -8.11 7.39 -13.56
C LEU A 154 -9.29 6.47 -13.22
N VAL A 155 -10.10 6.10 -14.23
CA VAL A 155 -11.37 5.38 -14.00
C VAL A 155 -11.20 4.10 -13.17
N LEU A 156 -10.16 3.31 -13.45
CA LEU A 156 -9.85 2.08 -12.73
C LEU A 156 -9.48 2.34 -11.26
N SER A 157 -8.66 3.36 -11.00
CA SER A 157 -8.27 3.71 -9.63
C SER A 157 -9.47 4.24 -8.84
N ASN A 158 -10.32 5.05 -9.48
CA ASN A 158 -11.54 5.60 -8.87
C ASN A 158 -12.47 4.46 -8.44
N ALA A 159 -12.73 3.48 -9.32
CA ALA A 159 -13.62 2.37 -9.02
C ALA A 159 -13.04 1.43 -7.95
N MET A 160 -11.84 0.89 -8.17
CA MET A 160 -11.31 -0.19 -7.33
C MET A 160 -10.98 0.28 -5.91
N ARG A 161 -10.41 1.48 -5.76
CA ARG A 161 -10.06 2.00 -4.43
C ARG A 161 -11.27 2.46 -3.64
N THR A 162 -12.36 2.85 -4.31
CA THR A 162 -13.66 3.10 -3.63
C THR A 162 -14.27 1.78 -3.14
N GLY A 163 -14.11 0.69 -3.91
CA GLY A 163 -14.43 -0.66 -3.43
C GLY A 163 -13.69 -1.00 -2.14
N VAL A 164 -12.38 -0.73 -2.07
CA VAL A 164 -11.57 -0.94 -0.86
C VAL A 164 -12.12 -0.14 0.32
N LEU A 165 -12.50 1.13 0.12
CA LEU A 165 -13.12 1.96 1.16
C LEU A 165 -14.41 1.33 1.69
N GLY A 166 -15.29 0.88 0.80
CA GLY A 166 -16.55 0.21 1.17
C GLY A 166 -16.31 -1.05 1.99
N THR A 167 -15.43 -1.93 1.50
CA THR A 167 -15.05 -3.18 2.18
C THR A 167 -14.45 -2.91 3.56
N ALA A 168 -13.50 -1.98 3.65
CA ALA A 168 -12.85 -1.62 4.92
C ALA A 168 -13.85 -1.08 5.95
N LYS A 169 -14.87 -0.33 5.52
CA LYS A 169 -15.90 0.21 6.41
C LYS A 169 -16.75 -0.87 7.04
N THR A 170 -17.13 -1.90 6.28
CA THR A 170 -17.83 -3.09 6.80
C THR A 170 -16.95 -3.84 7.80
N MET A 171 -15.72 -4.15 7.40
CA MET A 171 -14.77 -4.89 8.24
C MET A 171 -14.48 -4.18 9.57
N ALA A 172 -14.39 -2.85 9.58
CA ALA A 172 -14.13 -2.09 10.79
C ALA A 172 -15.18 -2.35 11.89
N SER A 173 -16.46 -2.45 11.52
CA SER A 173 -17.54 -2.75 12.47
C SER A 173 -17.54 -4.22 12.89
N GLU A 174 -17.36 -5.13 11.94
CA GLU A 174 -17.42 -6.58 12.19
C GLU A 174 -16.23 -7.11 13.01
N LEU A 175 -15.06 -6.49 12.85
CA LEU A 175 -13.82 -6.96 13.48
C LEU A 175 -13.48 -6.21 14.79
N ALA A 176 -14.16 -5.10 15.09
CA ALA A 176 -13.97 -4.35 16.33
C ALA A 176 -14.14 -5.20 17.61
N PRO A 177 -15.16 -6.09 17.74
CA PRO A 177 -15.29 -6.97 18.91
C PRO A 177 -14.10 -7.90 19.14
N HIS A 178 -13.25 -8.10 18.13
CA HIS A 178 -12.05 -8.94 18.19
C HIS A 178 -10.76 -8.15 18.45
N GLY A 179 -10.84 -6.84 18.73
CA GLY A 179 -9.66 -5.98 18.95
C GLY A 179 -8.92 -5.62 17.66
N ILE A 180 -9.55 -5.80 16.50
CA ILE A 180 -8.98 -5.55 15.18
C ILE A 180 -9.55 -4.25 14.62
N LEU A 181 -8.67 -3.30 14.28
CA LEU A 181 -9.06 -2.02 13.70
C LEU A 181 -8.69 -1.96 12.22
N VAL A 182 -9.60 -1.44 11.40
CA VAL A 182 -9.45 -1.34 9.95
C VAL A 182 -9.59 0.12 9.53
N ASN A 183 -8.58 0.66 8.86
CA ASN A 183 -8.55 2.04 8.41
C ASN A 183 -8.03 2.16 6.98
N VAL A 184 -8.42 3.26 6.33
CA VAL A 184 -7.98 3.61 4.99
C VAL A 184 -7.27 4.94 5.05
N VAL A 185 -6.07 5.01 4.47
CA VAL A 185 -5.36 6.26 4.23
C VAL A 185 -5.53 6.61 2.75
N ALA A 186 -5.86 7.86 2.45
CA ALA A 186 -6.14 8.35 1.11
C ALA A 186 -5.13 9.46 0.73
N PRO A 187 -3.92 9.09 0.27
CA PRO A 187 -2.89 10.08 -0.06
C PRO A 187 -3.34 11.00 -1.19
N GLY A 188 -2.99 12.29 -1.07
CA GLY A 188 -2.96 13.21 -2.21
C GLY A 188 -1.76 12.94 -3.11
N THR A 189 -1.05 13.99 -3.52
CA THR A 189 0.20 13.84 -4.28
C THR A 189 1.40 13.74 -3.35
N ILE A 190 2.04 12.58 -3.32
CA ILE A 190 3.25 12.30 -2.52
C ILE A 190 4.44 12.14 -3.45
N ALA A 191 5.55 12.81 -3.15
CA ALA A 191 6.81 12.74 -3.89
C ALA A 191 7.40 11.33 -3.82
N THR A 192 7.08 10.52 -4.82
CA THR A 192 7.53 9.13 -4.99
C THR A 192 7.98 8.96 -6.42
N GLU A 193 8.79 7.93 -6.68
CA GLU A 193 9.26 7.59 -8.02
C GLU A 193 8.09 7.34 -8.98
N ARG A 194 6.95 6.86 -8.45
CA ARG A 194 5.73 6.69 -9.25
C ARG A 194 5.15 8.02 -9.71
N ILE A 195 5.19 9.06 -8.89
CA ILE A 195 4.76 10.40 -9.30
C ILE A 195 5.71 10.96 -10.35
N ASP A 196 7.02 10.69 -10.23
CA ASP A 196 7.99 11.11 -11.25
C ASP A 196 7.73 10.42 -12.60
N GLU A 197 7.49 9.10 -12.61
CA GLU A 197 7.08 8.35 -13.80
C GLU A 197 5.80 8.93 -14.44
N LEU A 198 4.79 9.29 -13.63
CA LEU A 198 3.53 9.86 -14.12
C LEU A 198 3.72 11.28 -14.67
N ASN A 199 4.55 12.09 -14.03
CA ASN A 199 4.87 13.44 -14.49
C ASN A 199 5.61 13.38 -15.84
N GLN A 200 6.56 12.46 -16.01
CA GLN A 200 7.24 12.21 -17.28
C GLN A 200 6.24 11.81 -18.38
N ALA A 201 5.36 10.84 -18.12
CA ALA A 201 4.38 10.41 -19.10
C ALA A 201 3.40 11.53 -19.50
N ASN A 202 2.98 12.36 -18.55
CA ASN A 202 2.10 13.50 -18.81
C ASN A 202 2.81 14.63 -19.56
N ALA A 203 4.08 14.89 -19.25
CA ALA A 203 4.92 15.84 -19.98
C ALA A 203 5.01 15.44 -21.46
N SER A 204 5.36 14.19 -21.75
CA SER A 204 5.44 13.66 -23.12
C SER A 204 4.10 13.77 -23.88
N LYS A 205 2.96 13.50 -23.23
CA LYS A 205 1.63 13.57 -23.88
C LYS A 205 1.14 15.00 -24.11
N SER A 206 1.53 15.95 -23.27
CA SER A 206 1.03 17.32 -23.31
C SER A 206 1.97 18.32 -23.98
N GLY A 207 3.18 17.89 -24.37
CA GLY A 207 4.20 18.77 -24.94
C GLY A 207 4.79 19.75 -23.92
N LYS A 208 4.61 19.50 -22.62
CA LYS A 208 5.13 20.33 -21.53
C LYS A 208 6.40 19.71 -20.95
N THR A 209 7.18 20.51 -20.23
CA THR A 209 8.28 20.01 -19.41
C THR A 209 7.76 19.29 -18.16
N VAL A 210 8.59 18.42 -17.57
CA VAL A 210 8.27 17.74 -16.31
C VAL A 210 8.04 18.75 -15.18
N ASP A 211 8.82 19.82 -15.14
CA ASP A 211 8.70 20.88 -14.13
C ASP A 211 7.39 21.66 -14.26
N GLU A 212 6.93 21.97 -15.47
CA GLU A 212 5.62 22.60 -15.67
C GLU A 212 4.47 21.70 -15.20
N VAL A 213 4.53 20.39 -15.49
CA VAL A 213 3.53 19.42 -15.00
C VAL A 213 3.55 19.33 -13.47
N ARG A 214 4.75 19.29 -12.89
CA ARG A 214 4.93 19.25 -11.43
C ARG A 214 4.41 20.53 -10.78
N GLN A 215 4.75 21.70 -11.31
CA GLN A 215 4.33 22.99 -10.77
C GLN A 215 2.82 23.18 -10.89
N ALA A 216 2.21 22.75 -12.00
CA ALA A 216 0.76 22.75 -12.15
C ALA A 216 0.07 21.88 -11.08
N THR A 217 0.70 20.76 -10.68
CA THR A 217 0.20 19.93 -9.57
C THR A 217 0.36 20.65 -8.23
N ILE A 218 1.52 21.23 -7.96
CA ILE A 218 1.80 21.97 -6.72
C ILE A 218 0.85 23.16 -6.53
N ASN A 219 0.56 23.91 -7.60
CA ASN A 219 -0.34 25.08 -7.55
C ASN A 219 -1.78 24.72 -7.17
N ARG A 220 -2.17 23.44 -7.28
CA ARG A 220 -3.48 22.93 -6.86
C ARG A 220 -3.50 22.42 -5.42
N ILE A 221 -2.35 22.35 -4.76
CA ILE A 221 -2.20 21.90 -3.38
C ILE A 221 -2.11 23.16 -2.49
N PRO A 222 -3.06 23.39 -1.57
CA PRO A 222 -3.04 24.59 -0.71
C PRO A 222 -1.74 24.77 0.10
N LEU A 223 -1.07 23.67 0.45
CA LEU A 223 0.21 23.69 1.16
C LEU A 223 1.41 24.12 0.29
N GLY A 224 1.23 24.28 -1.03
CA GLY A 224 2.28 24.73 -1.94
C GLY A 224 3.43 23.74 -2.14
N ARG A 225 3.25 22.46 -1.77
CA ARG A 225 4.25 21.40 -1.95
C ARG A 225 3.62 20.02 -2.11
N LEU A 226 4.41 19.07 -2.60
CA LEU A 226 4.07 17.65 -2.52
C LEU A 226 4.24 17.15 -1.07
N GLY A 227 3.47 16.13 -0.69
CA GLY A 227 3.74 15.38 0.54
C GLY A 227 5.03 14.59 0.40
N ARG A 228 5.71 14.32 1.52
CA ARG A 228 6.85 13.38 1.53
C ARG A 228 6.39 12.01 2.04
N PRO A 229 7.02 10.90 1.61
CA PRO A 229 6.63 9.58 2.09
C PRO A 229 6.79 9.38 3.62
N ASP A 230 7.71 10.11 4.25
CA ASP A 230 8.00 10.06 5.70
C ASP A 230 7.01 10.85 6.58
N GLU A 231 6.05 11.55 6.00
CA GLU A 231 5.00 12.31 6.70
C GLU A 231 3.78 11.45 7.05
#